data_AF-A0A6N8GZF6-F1
#
_entry.id   AF-A0A6N8GZF6-F1
#
_cell.length_a   1.000
_cell.length_b   1.000
_cell.length_c   1.000
_cell.angle_alpha   90.00
_cell.angle_beta   90.00
_cell.angle_gamma   90.00
#
_symmetry.space_group_name_H-M   'P 1'
#
loop_
_entity.id
_entity.type
_entity.pdbx_description
1 polymer ?
#
loop_
_entity_poly.entity_id
_entity_poly.type
_entity_poly.pdbx_seq_one_letter_code
_entity_poly.pdbx_strand_id
1 'polypeptide(L)'
;MEPDTRVVMEATGRYHEPVAALLHSEGIFVSILNPLLIKQSGAGSLRKVKSDPKDALKIAKYGLDNWSTLREYTPMEAIRQQLKLCARQCDLYNKNIVMLTNNLISLSDKTFPGVNELFSSPERQTDI
;
A
#
# COMPACT_ATOMS: atom_id res chain seq x y z
N MET A 1 14.65 32.93 15.61
CA MET A 1 14.76 31.64 14.91
C MET A 1 13.36 31.15 14.70
N GLU A 2 12.95 30.90 13.46
CA GLU A 2 11.67 30.25 13.21
C GLU A 2 11.68 28.87 13.89
N PRO A 3 10.56 28.42 14.48
CA PRO A 3 10.48 27.10 15.08
C PRO A 3 10.72 26.05 13.98
N ASP A 4 11.76 25.22 14.14
CA ASP A 4 12.03 24.05 13.29
C ASP A 4 10.81 23.11 13.38
N THR A 5 9.88 23.25 12.43
CA THR A 5 8.58 22.59 12.45
C THR A 5 8.62 21.41 11.50
N ARG A 6 8.31 20.22 12.03
CA ARG A 6 8.36 18.96 11.27
C ARG A 6 7.04 18.23 11.39
N VAL A 7 6.55 17.72 10.28
CA VAL A 7 5.35 16.88 10.22
C VAL A 7 5.78 15.43 10.11
N VAL A 8 5.24 14.59 10.99
CA VAL A 8 5.52 13.16 11.00
C VAL A 8 4.19 12.41 10.84
N MET A 9 4.13 11.49 9.87
CA MET A 9 2.93 10.71 9.58
C MET A 9 3.24 9.25 9.29
N GLU A 10 2.29 8.37 9.58
CA GLU A 10 2.39 6.93 9.30
C GLU A 10 1.97 6.64 7.85
N ALA A 11 2.70 5.74 7.18
CA ALA A 11 2.35 5.24 5.85
C ALA A 11 1.15 4.28 5.90
N THR A 12 -0.05 4.81 6.18
CA THR A 12 -1.29 4.03 6.22
C THR A 12 -1.97 4.04 4.86
N GLY A 13 -1.77 2.97 4.08
CA GLY A 13 -2.32 2.87 2.72
C GLY A 13 -1.79 3.98 1.81
N ARG A 14 -2.68 4.64 1.05
CA ARG A 14 -2.33 5.76 0.14
C ARG A 14 -2.78 7.13 0.65
N TYR A 15 -3.45 7.20 1.81
CA TYR A 15 -4.04 8.45 2.32
C TYR A 15 -3.00 9.50 2.68
N HIS A 16 -1.80 9.07 3.08
CA HIS A 16 -0.70 9.96 3.43
C HIS A 16 -0.03 10.59 2.19
N GLU A 17 -0.13 9.97 1.01
CA GLU A 17 0.55 10.43 -0.23
C GLU A 17 0.19 11.88 -0.61
N PRO A 18 -1.09 12.28 -0.74
CA PRO A 18 -1.44 13.64 -1.13
C PRO A 18 -1.11 14.68 -0.06
N VAL A 19 -1.25 14.33 1.22
CA VAL A 19 -0.95 15.23 2.34
C VAL A 19 0.55 15.50 2.43
N ALA A 20 1.37 14.45 2.30
CA ALA A 20 2.83 14.58 2.30
C ALA A 20 3.32 15.40 1.11
N ALA A 21 2.75 15.17 -0.09
CA ALA A 21 3.11 15.92 -1.28
C ALA A 21 2.81 17.42 -1.14
N LEU A 22 1.63 17.78 -0.63
CA LEU A 22 1.24 19.17 -0.43
C LEU A 22 2.14 19.87 0.61
N LEU A 23 2.33 19.27 1.78
CA LEU A 23 3.16 19.86 2.82
C LEU A 23 4.61 20.02 2.37
N HIS A 24 5.14 19.03 1.65
CA HIS A 24 6.47 19.12 1.07
C HIS A 24 6.58 20.22 0.00
N SER A 25 5.55 20.41 -0.85
CA SER A 25 5.54 21.52 -1.82
C SER A 25 5.49 22.91 -1.18
N GLU A 26 4.95 23.03 0.03
CA GLU A 26 4.96 24.25 0.84
C GLU A 26 6.30 24.46 1.60
N GLY A 27 7.29 23.59 1.39
CA GLY A 27 8.60 23.67 2.04
C GLY A 27 8.60 23.19 3.50
N ILE A 28 7.55 22.49 3.94
CA ILE A 28 7.47 21.93 5.29
C ILE A 28 8.20 20.58 5.29
N PHE A 29 9.06 20.36 6.29
CA PHE A 29 9.71 19.07 6.49
C PHE A 29 8.66 18.01 6.82
N VAL A 30 8.56 16.98 5.99
CA VAL A 30 7.66 15.84 6.20
C VAL A 30 8.49 14.58 6.37
N SER A 31 8.16 13.75 7.35
CA SER A 31 8.70 12.40 7.48
C SER A 31 7.58 11.37 7.48
N ILE A 32 7.70 10.38 6.58
CA ILE A 32 6.77 9.26 6.48
C ILE A 32 7.39 8.05 7.17
N LEU A 33 6.71 7.55 8.20
CA LEU A 33 7.14 6.43 9.00
C LEU A 33 6.49 5.13 8.53
N ASN A 34 7.25 4.04 8.58
CA ASN A 34 6.73 2.69 8.37
C ASN A 34 5.85 2.28 9.58
N PRO A 35 4.59 1.85 9.38
CA PRO A 35 3.73 1.30 10.43
C PRO A 35 4.41 0.27 11.34
N LEU A 36 5.29 -0.56 10.79
CA LEU A 36 6.03 -1.57 11.55
C LEU A 36 7.01 -0.96 12.54
N LEU A 37 7.68 0.14 12.16
CA LEU A 37 8.62 0.84 13.04
C LEU A 37 7.88 1.50 14.22
N ILE A 38 6.73 2.12 13.94
CA ILE A 38 5.88 2.69 14.99
C ILE A 38 5.34 1.58 15.90
N LYS A 39 4.93 0.43 15.36
CA LYS A 39 4.46 -0.69 16.18
C LYS A 39 5.54 -1.21 17.12
N GLN A 40 6.76 -1.42 16.62
CA GLN A 40 7.89 -1.96 17.40
C GLN A 40 8.42 -0.99 18.46
N SER A 41 8.35 0.33 18.24
CA SER A 41 8.76 1.32 19.24
C SER A 41 7.83 1.40 20.46
N GLY A 42 6.63 0.82 20.37
CA GLY A 42 5.72 0.70 21.50
C GLY A 42 5.84 -0.66 22.16
N ALA A 43 6.56 -0.73 23.29
CA ALA A 43 6.53 -1.88 24.19
C ALA A 43 5.07 -2.26 24.51
N GLY A 44 4.78 -3.55 24.41
CA GLY A 44 3.43 -4.10 24.32
C GLY A 44 2.43 -3.58 25.35
N SER A 45 1.24 -3.22 24.87
CA SER A 45 0.04 -3.24 25.69
C SER A 45 -0.96 -4.17 25.02
N LEU A 46 -0.98 -5.41 25.47
CA LEU A 46 -2.03 -6.37 25.16
C LEU A 46 -3.37 -5.75 25.59
N ARG A 47 -4.25 -5.53 24.61
CA ARG A 47 -5.68 -5.23 24.81
C ARG A 47 -6.00 -3.79 25.24
N LYS A 48 -5.92 -2.82 24.32
CA LYS A 48 -6.67 -1.56 24.40
C LYS A 48 -7.18 -1.16 23.02
N VAL A 49 -8.41 -0.67 22.98
CA VAL A 49 -9.09 -0.18 21.76
C VAL A 49 -8.21 0.89 21.09
N LYS A 50 -8.00 0.73 19.77
CA LYS A 50 -7.30 1.70 18.93
C LYS A 50 -8.06 3.03 18.98
N SER A 51 -7.36 4.13 19.26
CA SER A 51 -7.96 5.47 19.24
C SER A 51 -7.00 6.44 18.56
N ASP A 52 -7.47 7.15 17.54
CA ASP A 52 -6.65 8.07 16.73
C ASP A 52 -5.81 9.07 17.55
N PRO A 53 -6.30 9.64 18.68
CA PRO A 53 -5.48 10.55 19.50
C PRO A 53 -4.25 9.89 20.13
N LYS A 54 -4.34 8.61 20.51
CA LYS A 54 -3.20 7.87 21.10
C LYS A 54 -2.18 7.49 20.04
N ASP A 55 -2.65 7.14 18.84
CA ASP A 55 -1.78 6.84 17.71
C ASP A 55 -1.04 8.10 17.26
N ALA A 56 -1.72 9.24 17.18
CA ALA A 56 -1.10 10.54 16.91
C ALA A 56 -0.04 10.91 17.97
N LEU A 57 -0.34 10.73 19.26
CA LEU A 57 0.63 10.96 20.34
C LEU A 57 1.85 10.06 20.22
N LYS A 58 1.66 8.79 19.83
CA LYS A 58 2.76 7.84 19.65
C LYS A 58 3.66 8.25 18.48
N ILE A 59 3.08 8.66 17.36
CA ILE A 59 3.82 9.16 16.19
C ILE A 59 4.59 10.43 16.55
N ALA A 60 3.96 11.38 17.27
CA ALA A 60 4.60 12.61 17.72
C ALA A 60 5.79 12.32 18.65
N LYS A 61 5.63 11.43 19.64
CA LYS A 61 6.73 11.00 20.52
C LYS A 61 7.89 10.39 19.74
N TYR A 62 7.61 9.48 18.82
CA TYR A 62 8.64 8.90 17.98
C TYR A 62 9.40 9.97 17.16
N GLY A 63 8.68 10.96 16.63
CA GLY A 63 9.27 12.10 15.92
C GLY A 63 10.21 12.93 16.80
N LEU A 64 9.84 13.18 18.06
CA LEU A 64 10.68 13.89 19.02
C LEU A 64 11.91 13.07 19.42
N ASP A 65 11.73 11.78 19.70
CA ASP A 65 12.82 10.89 20.12
C ASP A 65 13.87 10.69 19.01
N ASN A 66 13.44 10.78 17.75
CA ASN A 66 14.27 10.55 16.57
C ASN A 66 14.51 11.83 15.76
N TRP A 67 14.37 13.01 16.36
CA TRP A 67 14.36 14.30 15.66
C TRP A 67 15.52 14.47 14.66
N SER A 68 16.74 14.07 15.03
CA SER A 68 17.93 14.20 14.20
C SER A 68 18.07 13.12 13.12
N THR A 69 17.35 12.01 13.23
CA THR A 69 17.45 10.84 12.33
C THR A 69 16.22 10.67 11.44
N LEU A 70 15.21 11.53 11.59
CA LEU A 70 14.04 11.55 10.71
C LEU A 70 14.47 11.72 9.26
N ARG A 71 14.02 10.79 8.42
CA ARG A 71 14.20 10.87 6.97
C ARG A 71 13.14 11.77 6.36
N GLU A 72 13.58 12.75 5.61
CA GLU A 72 12.68 13.62 4.84
C GLU A 72 11.99 12.84 3.73
N TYR A 73 10.72 13.15 3.52
CA TYR A 73 9.91 12.66 2.43
C TYR A 73 10.49 13.14 1.10
N THR A 74 10.80 12.20 0.23
CA THR A 74 11.11 12.49 -1.16
C THR A 74 9.91 12.08 -2.02
N PRO A 75 9.37 12.99 -2.85
CA PRO A 75 8.32 12.66 -3.80
C PRO A 75 8.72 11.46 -4.65
N MET A 76 7.78 10.53 -4.84
CA MET A 76 8.00 9.40 -5.71
C MET A 76 7.97 9.88 -7.17
N GLU A 77 9.03 9.61 -7.91
CA GLU A 77 9.14 9.95 -9.32
C GLU A 77 7.96 9.43 -10.14
N ALA A 78 7.49 10.23 -11.10
CA ALA A 78 6.35 9.92 -11.95
C ALA A 78 6.49 8.55 -12.64
N ILE A 79 7.70 8.20 -13.11
CA ILE A 79 7.97 6.92 -13.76
C ILE A 79 7.76 5.73 -12.82
N ARG A 80 8.18 5.86 -11.56
CA ARG A 80 7.99 4.83 -10.52
C ARG A 80 6.51 4.72 -10.13
N GLN A 81 5.77 5.83 -10.14
CA GLN A 81 4.32 5.81 -9.94
C GLN A 81 3.60 5.07 -11.07
N GLN A 82 3.95 5.38 -12.32
CA GLN A 82 3.39 4.73 -13.51
C GLN A 82 3.67 3.23 -13.52
N LEU A 83 4.91 2.82 -13.23
CA LEU A 83 5.29 1.40 -13.16
C LEU A 83 4.44 0.64 -12.13
N LYS A 84 4.28 1.20 -10.92
CA LYS A 84 3.43 0.61 -9.88
C LYS A 84 1.95 0.54 -10.28
N LEU A 85 1.47 1.50 -11.05
CA LEU A 85 0.09 1.50 -11.54
C LEU A 85 -0.11 0.40 -12.59
N CYS A 86 0.81 0.29 -13.55
CA CYS A 86 0.81 -0.77 -14.56
C CYS A 86 0.86 -2.16 -13.93
N ALA A 87 1.77 -2.39 -12.98
CA ALA A 87 1.86 -3.67 -12.26
C ALA A 87 0.53 -4.07 -11.58
N ARG A 88 -0.12 -3.13 -10.89
CA ARG A 88 -1.44 -3.37 -10.28
C ARG A 88 -2.53 -3.66 -11.31
N GLN A 89 -2.49 -3.02 -12.48
CA GLN A 89 -3.42 -3.29 -13.57
C GLN A 89 -3.19 -4.69 -14.14
N CYS A 90 -1.95 -5.11 -14.36
CA CYS A 90 -1.63 -6.48 -14.77
C CYS A 90 -2.19 -7.51 -13.79
N ASP A 91 -1.98 -7.31 -12.48
CA ASP A 91 -2.54 -8.20 -11.46
C ASP A 91 -4.08 -8.24 -11.49
N LEU A 92 -4.72 -7.09 -11.71
CA LEU A 92 -6.17 -6.99 -11.83
C LEU A 92 -6.69 -7.72 -13.07
N TYR A 93 -6.03 -7.54 -14.22
CA TYR A 93 -6.40 -8.23 -15.46
C TYR A 93 -6.24 -9.74 -15.33
N ASN A 94 -5.16 -10.22 -14.72
CA ASN A 94 -4.96 -11.64 -14.45
C ASN A 94 -6.09 -12.22 -13.59
N LYS A 95 -6.50 -11.51 -12.53
CA LYS A 95 -7.65 -11.92 -11.70
C LYS A 95 -8.96 -11.95 -12.49
N ASN A 96 -9.19 -10.94 -13.33
CA ASN A 96 -10.38 -10.87 -14.18
C ASN A 96 -10.40 -12.00 -15.21
N ILE A 97 -9.27 -12.32 -15.84
CA ILE A 97 -9.15 -13.44 -16.78
C ILE A 97 -9.54 -14.74 -16.08
N VAL A 98 -8.95 -15.04 -14.92
CA VAL A 98 -9.28 -16.25 -14.16
C VAL A 98 -10.76 -16.29 -13.79
N MET A 99 -11.31 -15.18 -13.30
CA MET A 99 -12.73 -15.08 -12.95
C MET A 99 -13.64 -15.32 -14.15
N LEU A 100 -13.37 -14.66 -15.28
CA LEU A 100 -14.18 -14.78 -16.50
C LEU A 100 -14.08 -16.19 -17.10
N THR A 101 -12.91 -16.80 -17.09
CA THR A 101 -12.72 -18.19 -17.54
C THR A 101 -13.53 -19.16 -16.68
N ASN A 102 -13.46 -19.04 -15.36
CA ASN A 102 -14.27 -19.88 -14.45
C ASN A 102 -15.77 -19.67 -14.65
N ASN A 103 -16.21 -18.43 -14.87
CA ASN A 103 -17.60 -18.12 -15.17
C ASN A 103 -18.05 -18.77 -16.49
N LEU A 104 -17.20 -18.72 -17.53
CA LEU A 104 -17.47 -19.32 -18.83
C LEU A 104 -17.58 -20.85 -18.72
N ILE A 105 -16.63 -21.50 -18.02
CA ILE A 105 -16.67 -22.94 -17.75
C ILE A 105 -18.00 -23.32 -17.08
N SER A 106 -18.40 -22.58 -16.03
CA SER A 106 -19.63 -22.84 -15.29
C SER A 106 -20.91 -22.68 -16.15
N LEU A 107 -20.95 -21.68 -17.03
CA LEU A 107 -22.07 -21.49 -17.95
C LEU A 107 -22.11 -22.57 -19.03
N SER A 108 -20.93 -22.98 -19.52
CA SER A 108 -20.78 -24.03 -20.50
C SER A 108 -21.25 -25.37 -19.96
N ASP A 109 -20.85 -25.75 -18.74
CA ASP A 109 -21.30 -27.00 -18.10
C ASP A 109 -22.83 -27.07 -17.92
N LYS A 110 -23.49 -25.92 -17.75
CA LYS A 110 -24.96 -25.85 -17.62
C LYS A 110 -25.69 -26.01 -18.94
N THR A 111 -25.09 -25.54 -20.05
CA THR A 111 -25.76 -25.46 -21.36
C THR A 111 -25.34 -26.59 -22.30
N PHE A 112 -24.09 -27.04 -22.19
CA PHE A 112 -23.47 -28.11 -22.98
C PHE A 112 -22.53 -28.95 -22.09
N PRO A 113 -23.08 -29.88 -21.28
CA PRO A 113 -22.28 -30.74 -20.40
C PRO A 113 -21.23 -31.54 -21.18
N GLY A 114 -20.00 -31.60 -20.66
CA GLY A 114 -18.89 -32.37 -21.26
C GLY A 114 -18.12 -31.64 -22.37
N VAL A 115 -18.54 -30.45 -22.81
CA VAL A 115 -17.85 -29.72 -23.89
C VAL A 115 -16.44 -29.27 -23.48
N ASN A 116 -16.19 -29.06 -22.19
CA ASN A 116 -14.88 -28.69 -21.65
C ASN A 116 -13.83 -29.80 -21.87
N GLU A 117 -14.24 -31.07 -22.00
CA GLU A 117 -13.34 -32.19 -22.28
C GLU A 117 -12.79 -32.17 -23.72
N LEU A 118 -13.44 -31.39 -24.62
CA LEU A 118 -13.03 -31.24 -26.01
C LEU A 118 -11.89 -30.21 -26.19
N PHE A 119 -11.58 -29.44 -25.14
CA PHE A 119 -10.56 -28.40 -25.17
C PHE A 119 -9.38 -28.76 -24.27
N SER A 120 -8.18 -28.84 -24.84
CA SER A 120 -6.93 -28.89 -24.09
C SER A 120 -6.46 -27.47 -23.77
N SER A 121 -6.35 -27.14 -22.48
CA SER A 121 -5.72 -25.88 -22.07
C SER A 121 -4.20 -26.00 -22.28
N PRO A 122 -3.53 -25.02 -22.89
CA PRO A 122 -2.08 -24.98 -22.92
C PRO A 122 -1.53 -25.03 -21.49
N GLU A 123 -0.51 -25.86 -21.25
CA GLU A 123 0.18 -25.86 -19.96
C GLU A 123 0.73 -24.45 -19.71
N ARG A 124 0.53 -23.95 -18.48
CA ARG A 124 1.04 -22.65 -18.08
C ARG A 124 2.57 -22.73 -18.15
N GLN A 125 3.16 -22.18 -19.21
CA GLN A 125 4.61 -22.13 -19.38
C GLN A 125 5.16 -21.28 -18.22
N THR A 126 5.78 -21.95 -17.25
CA THR A 126 6.46 -21.27 -16.16
C THR A 126 7.71 -20.63 -16.73
N ASP A 127 7.64 -19.33 -17.00
CA ASP A 127 8.81 -18.52 -17.31
C ASP A 127 9.77 -18.58 -16.11
N ILE A 128 10.97 -19.15 -16.33
CA ILE A 128 12.13 -19.14 -15.42
C ILE A 128 12.92 -17.86 -15.67
#